data_AF-A0A356KFX2-F1
#
_entry.id   AF-A0A356KFX2-F1
#
_cell.length_a   1.000
_cell.length_b   1.000
_cell.length_c   1.000
_cell.angle_alpha   90.00
_cell.angle_beta   90.00
_cell.angle_gamma   90.00
#
_symmetry.space_group_name_H-M   'P 1'
#
loop_
_entity.id
_entity.type
_entity.pdbx_description
1 polymer ?
#
loop_
_entity_poly.entity_id
_entity_poly.type
_entity_poly.pdbx_seq_one_letter_code
_entity_poly.pdbx_strand_id
1 'polypeptide(L)'
;SEAEWELAARGREGRFYPWGHDIRPALENGNFGAYSSKADSSKDAREEADGYPWLAPVGSFPSGASPCGALDMSGNVAEWVACGHVDYTPAARVDPRIPGGRPVWRGGGWSNHPVITHATYRRWGGKRFKGGSLGFRVALSHSGDPGAGYPADPLARAKAYLDDHGGDREAARIVAELSRE
;
A
#
# COMPACT_ATOMS: atom_id res chain seq x y z
N SER A 1 1.07 3.74 -10.48
CA SER A 1 0.05 4.79 -10.64
C SER A 1 -0.99 4.64 -9.54
N GLU A 2 -1.95 5.55 -9.42
CA GLU A 2 -3.08 5.41 -8.50
C GLU A 2 -3.96 4.21 -8.87
N ALA A 3 -4.17 3.98 -10.18
CA ALA A 3 -4.96 2.85 -10.66
C ALA A 3 -4.27 1.51 -10.36
N GLU A 4 -2.94 1.42 -10.55
CA GLU A 4 -2.16 0.24 -10.16
C GLU A 4 -2.25 -0.01 -8.65
N TRP A 5 -2.15 1.04 -7.84
CA TRP A 5 -2.29 0.94 -6.38
C TRP A 5 -3.67 0.40 -5.98
N GLU A 6 -4.74 0.98 -6.55
CA GLU A 6 -6.10 0.55 -6.25
C GLU A 6 -6.35 -0.88 -6.68
N LEU A 7 -5.90 -1.27 -7.88
CA LEU A 7 -6.00 -2.63 -8.37
C LEU A 7 -5.25 -3.62 -7.47
N ALA A 8 -4.04 -3.27 -7.03
CA ALA A 8 -3.27 -4.07 -6.09
C ALA A 8 -3.99 -4.22 -4.73
N ALA A 9 -4.66 -3.17 -4.26
CA ALA A 9 -5.40 -3.20 -3.00
C ALA A 9 -6.66 -4.06 -3.08
N ARG A 10 -7.49 -3.91 -4.13
CA ARG A 10 -8.83 -4.50 -4.16
C ARG A 10 -9.04 -5.65 -5.13
N GLY A 11 -8.06 -5.91 -5.99
CA GLY A 11 -8.15 -6.89 -7.07
C GLY A 11 -9.23 -6.54 -8.10
N ARG A 12 -9.39 -7.46 -9.06
CA ARG A 12 -10.42 -7.35 -10.12
C ARG A 12 -11.85 -7.53 -9.60
N GLU A 13 -11.98 -8.16 -8.44
CA GLU A 13 -13.25 -8.35 -7.72
C GLU A 13 -13.80 -7.05 -7.15
N GLY A 14 -12.99 -5.98 -7.08
CA GLY A 14 -13.46 -4.69 -6.60
C GLY A 14 -13.77 -4.69 -5.10
N ARG A 15 -12.97 -5.40 -4.29
CA ARG A 15 -13.12 -5.42 -2.83
C ARG A 15 -13.14 -4.01 -2.25
N PHE A 16 -13.81 -3.84 -1.11
CA PHE A 16 -13.88 -2.53 -0.47
C PHE A 16 -12.63 -2.29 0.38
N TYR A 17 -12.21 -3.30 1.15
CA TYR A 17 -10.94 -3.40 1.85
C TYR A 17 -10.07 -4.47 1.19
N PRO A 18 -8.75 -4.49 1.41
CA PRO A 18 -7.88 -5.52 0.84
C PRO A 18 -8.34 -6.96 1.15
N TRP A 19 -8.80 -7.17 2.38
CA TRP A 19 -9.28 -8.46 2.87
C TRP A 19 -10.74 -8.78 2.51
N GLY A 20 -11.54 -7.85 1.99
CA GLY A 20 -12.95 -8.14 1.68
C GLY A 20 -13.87 -6.93 1.54
N HIS A 21 -15.18 -7.18 1.64
CA HIS A 21 -16.20 -6.14 1.56
C HIS A 21 -16.67 -5.65 2.94
N ASP A 22 -16.47 -6.43 4.00
CA ASP A 22 -16.76 -6.03 5.38
C ASP A 22 -15.55 -5.31 5.97
N ILE A 23 -15.82 -4.25 6.72
CA ILE A 23 -14.81 -3.51 7.50
C ILE A 23 -14.24 -4.39 8.61
N ARG A 24 -15.03 -5.31 9.16
CA ARG A 24 -14.54 -6.29 10.14
C ARG A 24 -13.83 -7.43 9.40
N PRO A 25 -12.74 -7.98 9.96
CA PRO A 25 -12.10 -7.64 11.23
C PRO A 25 -10.96 -6.61 11.05
N ALA A 26 -11.25 -5.29 11.08
CA ALA A 26 -10.26 -4.27 10.75
C ALA A 26 -9.02 -4.30 11.66
N LEU A 27 -9.20 -4.44 12.97
CA LEU A 27 -8.11 -4.33 13.94
C LEU A 27 -7.16 -5.53 13.86
N GLU A 28 -7.65 -6.65 13.37
CA GLU A 28 -6.89 -7.86 13.10
C GLU A 28 -6.19 -7.81 11.73
N ASN A 29 -6.65 -6.92 10.84
CA ASN A 29 -6.24 -6.85 9.45
C ASN A 29 -5.42 -5.59 9.10
N GLY A 30 -5.21 -4.68 10.05
CA GLY A 30 -4.40 -3.51 9.81
C GLY A 30 -4.29 -2.62 11.03
N ASN A 31 -3.43 -1.60 10.88
CA ASN A 31 -3.16 -0.61 11.91
C ASN A 31 -3.97 0.66 11.65
N PHE A 32 -4.83 1.02 12.59
CA PHE A 32 -5.83 2.07 12.45
C PHE A 32 -6.01 2.90 13.73
N GLY A 33 -6.59 4.08 13.55
CA GLY A 33 -7.06 4.85 14.70
C GLY A 33 -8.24 4.11 15.33
N ALA A 34 -8.16 3.87 16.64
CA ALA A 34 -9.19 3.17 17.41
C ALA A 34 -10.63 3.62 17.07
N TYR A 35 -11.58 2.68 17.11
CA TYR A 35 -13.03 2.92 17.03
C TYR A 35 -13.57 3.78 18.20
N SER A 36 -12.70 4.24 19.10
CA SER A 36 -13.12 4.98 20.29
C SER A 36 -13.72 6.32 19.89
N SER A 37 -14.95 6.51 20.35
CA SER A 37 -15.79 7.68 20.15
C SER A 37 -15.15 8.93 20.77
N LYS A 38 -14.16 9.54 20.12
CA LYS A 38 -13.57 10.86 20.48
C LYS A 38 -13.05 11.06 21.92
N ALA A 39 -13.17 10.10 22.83
CA ALA A 39 -12.97 10.34 24.25
C ALA A 39 -11.61 9.88 24.76
N ASP A 40 -10.98 8.89 24.13
CA ASP A 40 -9.66 8.44 24.55
C ASP A 40 -8.72 8.25 23.36
N SER A 41 -7.87 9.26 23.15
CA SER A 41 -6.78 9.24 22.18
C SER A 41 -5.44 8.89 22.84
N SER A 42 -5.49 8.35 24.07
CA SER A 42 -4.31 7.88 24.79
C SER A 42 -3.56 6.82 23.99
N LYS A 43 -2.28 6.69 24.33
CA LYS A 43 -1.41 5.64 23.80
C LYS A 43 -2.01 4.25 24.10
N ASP A 44 -2.55 4.08 25.31
CA ASP A 44 -3.08 2.82 25.83
C ASP A 44 -4.31 2.37 25.03
N ALA A 45 -5.25 3.28 24.74
CA ALA A 45 -6.43 2.96 23.93
C ALA A 45 -6.12 2.58 22.47
N ARG A 46 -4.96 2.98 21.94
CA ARG A 46 -4.50 2.57 20.60
C ARG A 46 -3.78 1.24 20.62
N GLU A 47 -2.91 1.04 21.60
CA GLU A 47 -2.19 -0.22 21.80
C GLU A 47 -3.16 -1.38 22.09
N GLU A 48 -4.25 -1.13 22.81
CA GLU A 48 -5.31 -2.12 23.03
C GLU A 48 -6.14 -2.44 21.78
N ALA A 49 -6.16 -1.57 20.76
CA ALA A 49 -6.98 -1.76 19.57
C ALA A 49 -6.35 -2.74 18.58
N ASP A 50 -5.15 -2.45 18.09
CA ASP A 50 -4.46 -3.22 17.05
C ASP A 50 -3.04 -3.66 17.46
N GLY A 51 -2.64 -3.41 18.71
CA GLY A 51 -1.31 -3.71 19.22
C GLY A 51 -0.26 -2.62 18.97
N TYR A 52 -0.59 -1.53 18.28
CA TYR A 52 0.38 -0.51 17.89
C TYR A 52 -0.11 0.93 18.19
N PRO A 53 0.53 1.65 19.12
CA PRO A 53 0.11 3.02 19.43
C PRO A 53 0.37 4.04 18.30
N TRP A 54 1.26 3.70 17.36
CA TRP A 54 1.66 4.51 16.21
C TRP A 54 1.88 3.60 14.99
N LEU A 55 3.03 3.66 14.32
CA LEU A 55 3.36 2.78 13.20
C LEU A 55 3.58 1.35 13.68
N ALA A 56 3.07 0.40 12.89
CA ALA A 56 3.41 -1.00 13.02
C ALA A 56 4.58 -1.35 12.10
N PRO A 57 5.44 -2.33 12.46
CA PRO A 57 6.37 -2.93 11.52
C PRO A 57 5.64 -3.38 10.24
N VAL A 58 6.27 -3.21 9.09
CA VAL A 58 5.69 -3.64 7.81
C VAL A 58 5.39 -5.14 7.85
N GLY A 59 4.19 -5.52 7.42
CA GLY A 59 3.75 -6.91 7.37
C GLY A 59 3.24 -7.48 8.70
N SER A 60 3.00 -6.64 9.71
CA SER A 60 2.47 -7.10 11.01
C SER A 60 1.06 -7.69 10.93
N PHE A 61 0.32 -7.38 9.85
CA PHE A 61 -1.07 -7.80 9.65
C PHE A 61 -1.22 -8.70 8.41
N PRO A 62 -0.78 -9.97 8.46
CA PRO A 62 -0.85 -10.88 7.32
C PRO A 62 -2.29 -11.17 6.86
N SER A 63 -3.26 -11.15 7.77
CA SER A 63 -4.70 -11.30 7.47
C SER A 63 -5.27 -10.11 6.68
N GLY A 64 -4.56 -8.99 6.67
CA GLY A 64 -4.88 -7.80 5.89
C GLY A 64 -4.44 -7.84 4.43
N ALA A 65 -3.89 -8.96 3.95
CA ALA A 65 -3.38 -9.08 2.60
C ALA A 65 -4.44 -8.79 1.54
N SER A 66 -4.03 -8.04 0.52
CA SER A 66 -4.81 -7.87 -0.70
C SER A 66 -4.88 -9.17 -1.52
N PRO A 67 -5.74 -9.24 -2.56
CA PRO A 67 -5.82 -10.42 -3.42
C PRO A 67 -4.49 -10.81 -4.10
N CYS A 68 -3.58 -9.85 -4.28
CA CYS A 68 -2.25 -10.12 -4.84
C CYS A 68 -1.16 -10.32 -3.76
N GLY A 69 -1.55 -10.46 -2.49
CA GLY A 69 -0.63 -10.63 -1.36
C GLY A 69 0.02 -9.33 -0.87
N ALA A 70 -0.38 -8.16 -1.36
CA ALA A 70 0.19 -6.90 -0.87
C ALA A 70 -0.35 -6.60 0.54
N LEU A 71 0.57 -6.41 1.49
CA LEU A 71 0.27 -6.08 2.88
C LEU A 71 0.20 -4.56 3.09
N ASP A 72 -0.44 -4.16 4.18
CA ASP A 72 -0.54 -2.78 4.65
C ASP A 72 -1.14 -1.82 3.61
N MET A 73 -1.99 -2.32 2.71
CA MET A 73 -2.70 -1.52 1.70
C MET A 73 -3.83 -0.67 2.32
N SER A 74 -4.16 -0.89 3.59
CA SER A 74 -5.17 -0.15 4.35
C SER A 74 -4.59 0.10 5.75
N GLY A 75 -4.40 1.36 6.13
CA GLY A 75 -3.84 1.73 7.43
C GLY A 75 -2.31 1.81 7.45
N ASN A 76 -1.73 1.87 8.65
CA ASN A 76 -0.31 2.12 8.93
C ASN A 76 0.19 3.48 8.38
N VAL A 77 0.43 3.60 7.07
CA VAL A 77 0.76 4.86 6.41
C VAL A 77 -0.09 5.08 5.16
N ALA A 78 -0.50 6.32 4.94
CA ALA A 78 -0.96 6.69 3.62
C ALA A 78 0.23 6.61 2.64
N GLU A 79 -0.02 6.22 1.40
CA GLU A 79 1.05 6.00 0.42
C GLU A 79 0.95 6.97 -0.75
N TRP A 80 2.06 7.64 -1.04
CA TRP A 80 2.22 8.43 -2.27
C TRP A 80 2.04 7.57 -3.52
N VAL A 81 1.27 8.07 -4.49
CA VAL A 81 1.18 7.48 -5.83
C VAL A 81 1.76 8.44 -6.88
N ALA A 82 2.36 7.87 -7.93
CA ALA A 82 3.15 8.61 -8.91
C ALA A 82 2.33 9.56 -9.80
N CYS A 83 1.04 9.30 -10.02
CA CYS A 83 0.19 10.14 -10.86
C CYS A 83 -0.70 11.06 -10.04
N GLY A 84 -0.98 12.24 -10.60
CA GLY A 84 -1.85 13.20 -9.95
C GLY A 84 -3.34 12.85 -10.04
N HIS A 85 -4.14 13.53 -9.24
CA HIS A 85 -5.58 13.34 -9.10
C HIS A 85 -6.31 13.44 -10.44
N VAL A 86 -7.21 12.49 -10.66
CA VAL A 86 -8.16 12.45 -11.79
C VAL A 86 -9.54 12.18 -11.26
N ASP A 87 -10.54 12.93 -11.72
CA ASP A 87 -11.92 12.65 -11.36
C ASP A 87 -12.36 11.28 -11.88
N TYR A 88 -12.97 10.48 -11.00
CA TYR A 88 -13.65 9.26 -11.44
C TYR A 88 -14.88 9.67 -12.25
N THR A 89 -14.86 9.32 -13.54
CA THR A 89 -16.01 9.49 -14.44
C THR A 89 -16.60 8.12 -14.77
N PRO A 90 -17.90 8.01 -15.08
CA PRO A 90 -18.50 6.75 -15.54
C PRO A 90 -17.84 6.19 -16.82
N ALA A 91 -17.19 7.04 -17.61
CA ALA A 91 -16.43 6.63 -18.77
C ALA A 91 -15.22 5.77 -18.37
N ALA A 92 -15.08 4.62 -19.02
CA ALA A 92 -13.93 3.74 -18.84
C ALA A 92 -12.62 4.48 -19.20
N ARG A 93 -11.62 4.34 -18.34
CA ARG A 93 -10.27 4.87 -18.56
C ARG A 93 -9.25 3.77 -18.33
N VAL A 94 -8.25 3.69 -19.21
CA VAL A 94 -7.09 2.80 -19.02
C VAL A 94 -6.02 3.60 -18.31
N ASP A 95 -5.73 3.23 -17.06
CA ASP A 95 -4.67 3.79 -16.20
C ASP A 95 -4.41 5.30 -16.42
N PRO A 96 -5.33 6.18 -16.00
CA PRO A 96 -5.21 7.61 -16.26
C PRO A 96 -4.03 8.19 -15.47
N ARG A 97 -2.92 8.45 -16.14
CA ARG A 97 -1.72 9.08 -15.57
C ARG A 97 -1.70 10.56 -15.89
N ILE A 98 -1.80 11.42 -14.88
CA ILE A 98 -1.61 12.87 -15.03
C ILE A 98 -0.28 13.29 -14.41
N PRO A 99 0.79 13.47 -15.22
CA PRO A 99 2.06 13.99 -14.74
C PRO A 99 1.90 15.39 -14.16
N GLY A 100 2.55 15.68 -13.03
CA GLY A 100 2.55 17.01 -12.42
C GLY A 100 1.20 17.45 -11.81
N GLY A 101 0.16 16.61 -11.88
CA GLY A 101 -1.14 16.84 -11.28
C GLY A 101 -1.08 16.92 -9.75
N ARG A 102 -2.25 17.11 -9.12
CA ARG A 102 -2.33 17.22 -7.66
C ARG A 102 -1.89 15.90 -7.02
N PRO A 103 -0.93 15.90 -6.07
CA PRO A 103 -0.58 14.74 -5.25
C PRO A 103 -1.78 13.91 -4.79
N VAL A 104 -1.69 12.61 -4.93
CA VAL A 104 -2.66 11.68 -4.36
C VAL A 104 -1.95 10.75 -3.37
N TRP A 105 -2.65 10.47 -2.27
CA TRP A 105 -2.27 9.46 -1.29
C TRP A 105 -3.42 8.47 -1.12
N ARG A 106 -3.08 7.20 -0.92
CA ARG A 106 -4.05 6.10 -0.76
C ARG A 106 -3.79 5.32 0.53
N GLY A 107 -4.69 4.43 0.92
CA GLY A 107 -4.56 3.52 2.07
C GLY A 107 -4.92 4.10 3.43
N GLY A 108 -4.68 5.41 3.65
CA GLY A 108 -4.85 6.01 4.97
C GLY A 108 -3.78 5.53 5.97
N GLY A 109 -3.69 6.14 7.16
CA GLY A 109 -2.64 5.83 8.13
C GLY A 109 -3.16 5.36 9.49
N TRP A 110 -2.22 5.01 10.37
CA TRP A 110 -2.44 4.51 11.74
C TRP A 110 -3.32 5.41 12.63
N SER A 111 -3.49 6.69 12.28
CA SER A 111 -4.34 7.63 13.03
C SER A 111 -5.75 7.77 12.43
N ASN A 112 -6.07 7.03 11.37
CA ASN A 112 -7.34 7.14 10.67
C ASN A 112 -8.27 6.00 11.04
N HIS A 113 -9.55 6.34 11.22
CA HIS A 113 -10.59 5.34 11.46
C HIS A 113 -10.71 4.40 10.24
N PRO A 114 -10.89 3.07 10.43
CA PRO A 114 -10.93 2.11 9.32
C PRO A 114 -11.91 2.48 8.19
N VAL A 115 -13.03 3.12 8.54
CA VAL A 115 -14.07 3.58 7.58
C VAL A 115 -13.56 4.56 6.51
N ILE A 116 -12.39 5.19 6.69
CA ILE A 116 -11.75 6.07 5.69
C ILE A 116 -10.40 5.52 5.22
N THR A 117 -10.21 4.20 5.30
CA THR A 117 -8.99 3.51 4.83
C THR A 117 -9.27 2.47 3.75
N HIS A 118 -10.52 2.36 3.30
CA HIS A 118 -10.92 1.48 2.22
C HIS A 118 -10.18 1.77 0.91
N ALA A 119 -10.10 0.77 0.04
CA ALA A 119 -9.28 0.75 -1.17
C ALA A 119 -9.62 1.85 -2.18
N THR A 120 -10.80 2.47 -2.12
CA THR A 120 -11.19 3.61 -2.99
C THR A 120 -10.99 4.99 -2.35
N TYR A 121 -10.65 5.03 -1.06
CA TYR A 121 -10.46 6.29 -0.36
C TYR A 121 -9.18 6.99 -0.82
N ARG A 122 -9.31 8.25 -1.21
CA ARG A 122 -8.21 9.07 -1.71
C ARG A 122 -8.09 10.35 -0.91
N ARG A 123 -6.85 10.73 -0.60
CA ARG A 123 -6.51 12.06 -0.08
C ARG A 123 -5.56 12.73 -1.05
N TRP A 124 -5.47 14.05 -0.90
CA TRP A 124 -4.52 14.88 -1.61
C TRP A 124 -3.93 15.90 -0.65
N GLY A 125 -2.77 16.42 -1.03
CA GLY A 125 -2.10 17.48 -0.27
C GLY A 125 -1.14 18.29 -1.15
N GLY A 126 -0.37 19.14 -0.49
CA GLY A 126 0.67 19.92 -1.17
C GLY A 126 1.81 19.02 -1.66
N LYS A 127 2.45 19.40 -2.78
CA LYS A 127 3.62 18.68 -3.35
C LYS A 127 4.80 18.55 -2.39
N ARG A 128 4.85 19.37 -1.33
CA ARG A 128 5.89 19.37 -0.30
C ARG A 128 5.41 18.86 1.06
N PHE A 129 4.20 18.31 1.12
CA PHE A 129 3.67 17.81 2.39
C PHE A 129 4.50 16.62 2.87
N LYS A 130 4.78 16.62 4.17
CA LYS A 130 5.44 15.54 4.91
C LYS A 130 4.65 15.35 6.20
N GLY A 131 4.41 14.09 6.59
CA GLY A 131 3.71 13.76 7.82
C GLY A 131 4.14 12.39 8.31
N GLY A 132 4.10 12.17 9.63
CA GLY A 132 4.52 10.90 10.24
C GLY A 132 3.63 9.69 9.92
N SER A 133 2.58 9.88 9.12
CA SER A 133 1.68 8.83 8.64
C SER A 133 1.61 8.81 7.10
N LEU A 134 2.66 9.30 6.42
CA LEU A 134 2.75 9.34 4.96
C LEU A 134 4.07 8.71 4.51
N GLY A 135 3.97 7.63 3.74
CA GLY A 135 5.09 6.88 3.17
C GLY A 135 4.86 6.61 1.68
N PHE A 136 5.45 5.52 1.19
CA PHE A 136 5.29 5.05 -0.18
C PHE A 136 5.64 3.56 -0.28
N ARG A 137 5.22 2.94 -1.37
CA ARG A 137 5.75 1.66 -1.84
C ARG A 137 6.22 1.77 -3.28
N VAL A 138 7.11 0.88 -3.68
CA VAL A 138 7.65 0.85 -5.03
C VAL A 138 6.80 -0.07 -5.91
N ALA A 139 6.56 0.34 -7.14
CA ALA A 139 6.02 -0.49 -8.20
C ALA A 139 7.09 -0.67 -9.28
N LEU A 140 7.13 -1.86 -9.88
CA LEU A 140 8.03 -2.20 -10.96
C LEU A 140 7.19 -2.53 -12.20
N SER A 141 7.62 -2.04 -13.35
CA SER A 141 7.06 -2.49 -14.63
C SER A 141 7.49 -3.94 -14.86
N HIS A 142 6.54 -4.78 -15.23
CA HIS A 142 6.85 -6.13 -15.69
C HIS A 142 7.37 -6.05 -17.12
N SER A 143 8.62 -6.45 -17.34
CA SER A 143 9.25 -6.57 -18.65
C SER A 143 9.13 -7.99 -19.25
N GLY A 144 8.36 -8.89 -18.62
CA GLY A 144 8.22 -10.29 -19.01
C GLY A 144 6.80 -10.70 -19.41
N ASP A 145 6.68 -11.91 -19.96
CA ASP A 145 5.44 -12.57 -20.34
C ASP A 145 4.56 -12.83 -19.10
N PRO A 146 3.30 -12.34 -19.04
CA PRO A 146 2.40 -12.46 -17.89
C PRO A 146 2.09 -13.91 -17.43
N GLY A 147 2.52 -14.94 -18.16
CA GLY A 147 2.39 -16.36 -17.79
C GLY A 147 3.54 -16.92 -16.93
N ALA A 148 4.68 -16.23 -16.82
CA ALA A 148 5.80 -16.68 -16.00
C ALA A 148 5.62 -16.17 -14.57
N GLY A 149 5.10 -17.03 -13.68
CA GLY A 149 4.93 -16.68 -12.27
C GLY A 149 6.21 -16.10 -11.66
N TYR A 150 6.08 -14.95 -10.98
CA TYR A 150 7.19 -14.36 -10.24
C TYR A 150 7.54 -15.23 -9.02
N PRO A 151 8.83 -15.47 -8.74
CA PRO A 151 9.23 -16.06 -7.47
C PRO A 151 8.71 -15.21 -6.30
N ALA A 152 8.05 -15.84 -5.34
CA ALA A 152 7.55 -15.18 -4.13
C ALA A 152 8.70 -14.65 -3.23
N ASP A 153 9.90 -15.22 -3.38
CA ASP A 153 11.11 -14.82 -2.67
C ASP A 153 11.71 -13.52 -3.25
N PRO A 154 11.87 -12.45 -2.44
CA PRO A 154 12.50 -11.20 -2.84
C PRO A 154 13.90 -11.37 -3.43
N LEU A 155 14.69 -12.32 -2.92
CA LEU A 155 16.04 -12.56 -3.41
C LEU A 155 16.03 -13.19 -4.80
N ALA A 156 15.20 -14.22 -5.00
CA ALA A 156 14.98 -14.83 -6.31
C ALA A 156 14.47 -13.82 -7.34
N ARG A 157 13.58 -12.90 -6.93
CA ARG A 157 13.07 -11.83 -7.80
C ARG A 157 14.16 -10.84 -8.21
N ALA A 158 15.01 -10.42 -7.27
CA ALA A 158 16.10 -9.49 -7.52
C ALA A 158 17.20 -10.12 -8.41
N LYS A 159 17.46 -11.42 -8.26
CA LYS A 159 18.35 -12.19 -9.16
C LYS A 159 17.80 -12.28 -10.57
N ALA A 160 16.54 -12.67 -10.74
CA ALA A 160 15.90 -12.75 -12.06
C ALA A 160 15.90 -11.39 -12.78
N TYR A 161 15.70 -10.28 -12.06
CA TYR A 161 15.82 -8.93 -12.64
C TYR A 161 17.21 -8.63 -13.20
N LEU A 162 18.28 -8.98 -12.46
CA LEU A 162 19.66 -8.80 -12.91
C LEU A 162 19.99 -9.65 -14.13
N ASP A 163 19.49 -10.88 -14.17
CA ASP A 163 19.68 -11.81 -15.29
C ASP A 163 19.04 -11.25 -16.57
N ASP A 164 17.84 -10.69 -16.46
CA ASP A 164 17.10 -10.13 -17.60
C ASP A 164 17.63 -8.75 -18.05
N HIS A 165 18.14 -7.92 -17.14
CA HIS A 165 18.38 -6.49 -17.41
C HIS A 165 19.84 -6.08 -17.40
N GLY A 166 20.76 -6.91 -16.89
CA GLY A 166 22.22 -6.77 -16.99
C GLY A 166 22.81 -5.39 -16.61
N GLY A 167 23.61 -5.32 -15.53
CA GLY A 167 24.47 -4.16 -15.28
C GLY A 167 23.86 -3.03 -14.44
N ASP A 168 22.71 -3.26 -13.80
CA ASP A 168 22.20 -2.38 -12.74
C ASP A 168 22.99 -2.61 -11.44
N ARG A 169 23.85 -1.64 -11.10
CA ARG A 169 24.73 -1.70 -9.92
C ARG A 169 23.97 -1.66 -8.60
N GLU A 170 22.82 -1.00 -8.56
CA GLU A 170 22.03 -0.89 -7.34
C GLU A 170 21.22 -2.16 -7.10
N ALA A 171 20.65 -2.74 -8.16
CA ALA A 171 20.04 -4.07 -8.07
C ALA A 171 21.06 -5.14 -7.65
N ALA A 172 22.31 -5.08 -8.14
CA ALA A 172 23.39 -5.97 -7.74
C ALA A 172 23.75 -5.83 -6.25
N ARG A 173 23.75 -4.60 -5.73
CA ARG A 173 23.99 -4.31 -4.31
C ARG A 173 22.89 -4.92 -3.43
N ILE A 174 21.63 -4.72 -3.81
CA ILE A 174 20.47 -5.26 -3.09
C ILE A 174 20.50 -6.79 -3.05
N VAL A 175 20.83 -7.47 -4.16
CA VAL A 175 21.00 -8.94 -4.18
C VAL A 175 22.12 -9.38 -3.24
N ALA A 176 23.24 -8.66 -3.20
CA ALA A 176 24.35 -8.99 -2.33
C ALA A 176 24.03 -8.76 -0.84
N GLU A 177 23.14 -7.83 -0.51
CA GLU A 177 22.65 -7.61 0.86
C GLU A 177 21.64 -8.70 1.27
N LEU A 178 20.65 -8.98 0.42
CA LEU A 178 19.63 -10.01 0.68
C LEU A 178 20.20 -11.44 0.70
N SER A 179 21.36 -11.70 0.10
CA SER A 179 22.02 -13.02 0.13
C SER A 179 22.83 -13.28 1.41
N ARG A 180 22.93 -12.29 2.32
CA ARG A 180 23.71 -12.39 3.56
C ARG A 180 22.86 -12.72 4.81
N GLU A 181 21.55 -12.72 4.67
CA GLU A 181 20.58 -13.20 5.68
C GLU A 181 20.23 -14.67 5.43
#